data_AF-I3S502-F1
#
_entry.id   AF-I3S502-F1
#
_cell.length_a   1.000
_cell.length_b   1.000
_cell.length_c   1.000
_cell.angle_alpha   90.00
_cell.angle_beta   90.00
_cell.angle_gamma   90.00
#
_symmetry.space_group_name_H-M   'P 1'
#
loop_
_entity.id
_entity.type
_entity.pdbx_description
1 polymer ?
#
loop_
_entity_poly.entity_id
_entity_poly.type
_entity_poly.pdbx_seq_one_letter_code
_entity_poly.pdbx_strand_id
1 'polypeptide(L)'
;MSIIPQQNPSKDNKWLDDMKGSISLTASLIATLTFSLATNPPGGVVQASLDDSNYCSTILNTRMVNTTICLGEAILATRLKDDYLAFLICNTFCFIASLSVIFVLVSGIPINNKFLIWLLSIVMSIILSGLALTYLFAAGMVTPNSLWDTPGSGFGKALISWVLVVLIVYIIVLVCACVECAKKCCS
;
A
#
# COMPACT_ATOMS: atom_id res chain seq x y z
N MET A 1 48.39 4.71 12.12
CA MET A 1 47.38 5.73 12.47
C MET A 1 46.25 5.64 11.45
N SER A 2 45.22 4.82 11.72
CA SER A 2 43.98 4.82 10.95
C SER A 2 42.89 5.36 11.87
N ILE A 3 42.31 6.50 11.49
CA ILE A 3 41.26 7.19 12.21
C ILE A 3 39.99 6.32 12.12
N ILE A 4 39.65 5.62 13.20
CA ILE A 4 38.28 5.12 13.37
C ILE A 4 37.44 6.37 13.67
N PRO A 5 36.40 6.71 12.90
CA PRO A 5 35.56 7.85 13.22
C PRO A 5 34.93 7.60 14.59
N GLN A 6 35.26 8.45 15.57
CA GLN A 6 34.62 8.43 16.89
C GLN A 6 33.15 8.83 16.70
N GLN A 7 32.27 7.85 16.84
CA GLN A 7 30.84 7.99 16.69
C GLN A 7 30.32 8.80 17.89
N ASN A 8 29.86 10.04 17.64
CA ASN A 8 29.42 10.95 18.70
C ASN A 8 28.01 10.56 19.19
N PRO A 9 27.86 10.07 20.43
CA PRO A 9 26.61 9.56 20.99
C PRO A 9 25.58 10.65 21.30
N SER A 10 25.75 11.90 20.86
CA SER A 10 24.72 12.95 20.90
C SER A 10 24.10 13.20 19.52
N LYS A 11 24.87 13.01 18.46
CA LYS A 11 24.45 13.21 17.06
C LYS A 11 23.59 12.05 16.58
N ASP A 12 23.93 10.83 16.99
CA ASP A 12 23.22 9.61 16.59
C ASP A 12 21.80 9.57 17.17
N ASN A 13 21.61 10.01 18.41
CA ASN A 13 20.30 10.01 19.10
C ASN A 13 19.34 10.98 18.41
N LYS A 14 19.85 12.16 18.06
CA LYS A 14 19.09 13.18 17.34
C LYS A 14 18.62 12.66 15.98
N TRP A 15 19.51 12.00 15.23
CA TRP A 15 19.17 11.38 13.95
C TRP A 15 18.11 10.27 14.09
N LEU A 16 18.21 9.45 15.15
CA LEU A 16 17.23 8.40 15.42
C LEU A 16 15.85 8.97 15.74
N ASP A 17 15.77 10.01 16.56
CA ASP A 17 14.49 10.64 16.91
C ASP A 17 13.85 11.36 15.71
N ASP A 18 14.64 12.04 14.88
CA ASP A 18 14.17 12.65 13.63
C ASP A 18 13.59 11.58 12.67
N MET A 19 14.28 10.44 12.52
CA MET A 19 13.83 9.33 11.67
C MET A 19 12.56 8.68 12.20
N LYS A 20 12.45 8.46 13.52
CA LYS A 20 11.23 7.95 14.16
C LYS A 20 10.04 8.89 13.94
N GLY A 21 10.26 10.20 14.07
CA GLY A 21 9.23 11.21 13.78
C GLY A 21 8.76 11.12 12.33
N SER A 22 9.68 11.09 11.38
CA SER A 22 9.36 10.99 9.95
C SER A 22 8.60 9.70 9.61
N ILE A 23 9.06 8.53 10.10
CA ILE A 23 8.41 7.23 9.89
C ILE A 23 6.99 7.23 10.46
N SER A 24 6.80 7.76 11.68
CA SER A 24 5.49 7.85 12.32
C SER A 24 4.51 8.67 11.49
N LEU A 25 4.96 9.84 11.01
CA LEU A 25 4.16 10.73 10.16
C LEU A 25 3.78 10.04 8.85
N THR A 26 4.75 9.44 8.16
CA THR A 26 4.49 8.72 6.91
C THR A 26 3.53 7.54 7.13
N ALA A 27 3.73 6.72 8.16
CA ALA A 27 2.83 5.60 8.47
C ALA A 27 1.39 6.09 8.76
N SER A 28 1.25 7.18 9.53
CA SER A 28 -0.06 7.78 9.83
C SER A 28 -0.76 8.30 8.58
N LEU A 29 -0.01 8.93 7.67
CA LEU A 29 -0.53 9.36 6.37
C LEU A 29 -1.00 8.17 5.53
N ILE A 30 -0.21 7.09 5.46
CA ILE A 30 -0.58 5.91 4.66
C ILE A 30 -1.79 5.20 5.27
N ALA A 31 -1.86 5.07 6.60
CA ALA A 31 -3.04 4.55 7.29
C ALA A 31 -4.29 5.40 6.97
N THR A 32 -4.15 6.73 6.95
CA THR A 32 -5.24 7.64 6.59
C THR A 32 -5.68 7.45 5.14
N LEU A 33 -4.73 7.43 4.20
CA LEU A 33 -5.02 7.26 2.78
C LEU A 33 -5.70 5.93 2.48
N THR A 34 -5.19 4.84 3.06
CA THR A 34 -5.76 3.50 2.87
C THR A 34 -7.13 3.35 3.51
N PHE A 35 -7.37 3.99 4.66
CA PHE A 35 -8.71 4.09 5.25
C PHE A 35 -9.68 4.88 4.35
N SER A 36 -9.24 6.03 3.82
CA SER A 36 -10.02 6.84 2.89
C SER A 36 -10.36 6.07 1.61
N LEU A 37 -9.42 5.29 1.07
CA LEU A 37 -9.64 4.44 -0.11
C LEU A 37 -10.59 3.27 0.14
N ALA A 38 -10.61 2.71 1.35
CA ALA A 38 -11.56 1.65 1.70
C ALA A 38 -12.99 2.16 1.86
N THR A 39 -13.14 3.36 2.44
CA THR A 39 -14.45 4.00 2.67
C THR A 39 -14.99 4.74 1.46
N ASN A 40 -14.10 5.22 0.59
CA ASN A 40 -14.41 5.90 -0.65
C ASN A 40 -13.68 5.18 -1.78
N PRO A 41 -14.16 3.99 -2.18
CA PRO A 41 -13.50 3.18 -3.18
C PRO A 41 -13.42 3.89 -4.54
N PRO A 42 -12.42 3.54 -5.36
CA PRO A 42 -12.33 4.02 -6.73
C PRO A 42 -13.63 3.71 -7.49
N GLY A 43 -14.11 4.69 -8.25
CA GLY A 43 -15.39 4.62 -8.96
C GLY A 43 -16.64 4.79 -8.08
N GLY A 44 -16.48 4.96 -6.77
CA GLY A 44 -17.55 5.28 -5.84
C GLY A 44 -18.45 4.10 -5.47
N VAL A 45 -19.46 4.42 -4.65
CA VAL A 45 -20.48 3.48 -4.19
C VAL A 45 -21.84 3.87 -4.72
N VAL A 46 -22.76 2.91 -4.81
CA VAL A 46 -24.16 3.19 -5.13
C VAL A 46 -24.78 3.96 -3.97
N GLN A 47 -25.25 5.19 -4.26
CA GLN A 47 -25.88 6.04 -3.27
C GLN A 47 -27.38 5.73 -3.17
N ALA A 48 -27.93 5.82 -1.96
CA ALA A 48 -29.37 5.67 -1.73
C ALA A 48 -30.13 6.88 -2.29
N SER A 49 -31.24 6.62 -2.99
CA SER A 49 -32.23 7.64 -3.33
C SER A 49 -33.36 7.60 -2.29
N LEU A 50 -33.86 8.77 -1.89
CA LEU A 50 -34.92 8.89 -0.86
C LEU A 50 -36.26 8.27 -1.30
N ASP A 51 -36.44 8.05 -2.60
CA ASP A 51 -37.69 7.59 -3.21
C ASP A 51 -37.64 6.11 -3.63
N ASP A 52 -36.50 5.44 -3.43
CA ASP A 52 -36.30 4.05 -3.87
C ASP A 52 -36.44 3.07 -2.69
N SER A 53 -37.50 2.27 -2.70
CA SER A 53 -37.72 1.21 -1.71
C SER A 53 -36.92 -0.07 -2.03
N ASN A 54 -36.35 -0.17 -3.24
CA ASN A 54 -35.52 -1.30 -3.62
C ASN A 54 -34.07 -1.09 -3.16
N TYR A 55 -33.65 -1.94 -2.22
CA TYR A 55 -32.30 -1.93 -1.67
C TYR A 55 -31.22 -2.42 -2.65
N CYS A 56 -31.63 -3.20 -3.66
CA CYS A 56 -30.76 -3.80 -4.66
C CYS A 56 -31.42 -3.76 -6.04
N SER A 57 -30.62 -3.43 -7.06
CA SER A 57 -31.07 -3.38 -8.46
C SER A 57 -30.15 -4.22 -9.35
N THR A 58 -30.70 -4.77 -10.42
CA THR A 58 -29.92 -5.56 -11.39
C THR A 58 -29.47 -4.67 -12.53
N ILE A 59 -28.17 -4.49 -12.69
CA ILE A 59 -27.61 -3.74 -13.81
C ILE A 59 -27.14 -4.72 -14.90
N LEU A 60 -27.74 -4.63 -16.08
CA LEU A 60 -27.21 -5.30 -17.27
C LEU A 60 -25.82 -4.72 -17.59
N ASN A 61 -24.80 -5.57 -17.66
CA ASN A 61 -23.53 -5.17 -18.26
C ASN A 61 -23.54 -5.46 -19.78
N THR A 62 -22.65 -4.82 -20.53
CA THR A 62 -22.40 -5.04 -21.96
C THR A 62 -22.09 -6.49 -22.33
N ARG A 63 -21.78 -7.37 -21.35
CA ARG A 63 -21.60 -8.82 -21.54
C ARG A 63 -22.85 -9.68 -21.22
N MET A 64 -24.04 -9.10 -21.11
CA MET A 64 -25.29 -9.87 -20.93
C MET A 64 -25.30 -10.74 -19.64
N VAL A 65 -24.57 -10.32 -18.60
CA VAL A 65 -24.63 -10.90 -17.25
C VAL A 65 -25.41 -9.96 -16.35
N ASN A 66 -26.50 -10.47 -15.77
CA ASN A 66 -27.25 -9.76 -14.74
C ASN A 66 -26.37 -9.66 -13.49
N THR A 67 -25.93 -8.44 -13.16
CA THR A 67 -25.18 -8.18 -11.93
C THR A 67 -26.08 -7.43 -10.98
N THR A 68 -26.41 -8.04 -9.85
CA THR A 68 -27.10 -7.35 -8.76
C THR A 68 -26.12 -6.44 -8.05
N ILE A 69 -26.52 -5.20 -7.79
CA ILE A 69 -25.78 -4.25 -6.97
C ILE A 69 -26.72 -3.65 -5.94
N CYS A 70 -26.24 -3.52 -4.71
CA CYS A 70 -27.01 -2.97 -3.61
C CYS A 70 -26.52 -1.58 -3.19
N LEU A 71 -27.38 -0.84 -2.50
CA LEU A 71 -27.02 0.45 -1.93
C LEU A 71 -25.81 0.31 -1.00
N GLY A 72 -24.84 1.22 -1.13
CA GLY A 72 -23.58 1.20 -0.38
C GLY A 72 -22.50 0.29 -0.98
N GLU A 73 -22.79 -0.54 -1.97
CA GLU A 73 -21.77 -1.36 -2.63
C GLU A 73 -20.93 -0.52 -3.62
N ALA A 74 -19.64 -0.86 -3.71
CA ALA A 74 -18.74 -0.25 -4.67
C ALA A 74 -19.09 -0.68 -6.10
N ILE A 75 -19.24 0.29 -7.00
CA ILE A 75 -19.67 0.05 -8.39
C ILE A 75 -18.66 -0.86 -9.11
N LEU A 76 -17.37 -0.57 -8.93
CA LEU A 76 -16.28 -1.31 -9.55
C LEU A 76 -16.13 -2.73 -9.00
N ALA A 77 -16.59 -3.01 -7.77
CA ALA A 77 -16.58 -4.37 -7.21
C ALA A 77 -17.48 -5.33 -8.01
N THR A 78 -18.53 -4.84 -8.64
CA THR A 78 -19.43 -5.68 -9.46
C THR A 78 -18.94 -5.83 -10.90
N ARG A 79 -18.29 -4.78 -11.45
CA ARG A 79 -17.87 -4.71 -12.86
C ARG A 79 -16.47 -5.27 -13.12
N LEU A 80 -15.53 -5.03 -12.21
CA LEU A 80 -14.11 -5.40 -12.31
C LEU A 80 -13.68 -6.15 -11.04
N LYS A 81 -14.32 -7.30 -10.80
CA LYS A 81 -14.16 -8.10 -9.56
C LYS A 81 -12.71 -8.40 -9.22
N ASP A 82 -11.93 -8.90 -10.18
CA ASP A 82 -10.56 -9.36 -9.93
C ASP A 82 -9.62 -8.19 -9.59
N ASP A 83 -9.67 -7.11 -10.37
CA ASP A 83 -8.86 -5.90 -10.14
C ASP A 83 -9.25 -5.20 -8.83
N TYR A 84 -10.55 -5.15 -8.52
CA TYR A 84 -11.06 -4.55 -7.28
C TYR A 84 -10.65 -5.37 -6.06
N LEU A 85 -10.67 -6.70 -6.16
CA LEU A 85 -10.22 -7.59 -5.08
C LEU A 85 -8.72 -7.43 -4.85
N ALA A 86 -7.90 -7.38 -5.90
CA ALA A 86 -6.47 -7.12 -5.79
C ALA A 86 -6.18 -5.75 -5.15
N PHE A 87 -6.90 -4.70 -5.57
CA PHE A 87 -6.86 -3.37 -4.95
C PHE A 87 -7.14 -3.43 -3.45
N LEU A 88 -8.23 -4.08 -3.04
CA LEU A 88 -8.60 -4.18 -1.62
C LEU A 88 -7.56 -4.95 -0.80
N ILE A 89 -7.03 -6.06 -1.30
CA ILE A 89 -5.99 -6.83 -0.61
C ILE A 89 -4.76 -5.96 -0.35
N CYS A 90 -4.25 -5.27 -1.39
CA CYS A 90 -3.09 -4.40 -1.26
C CYS A 90 -3.36 -3.25 -0.29
N ASN A 91 -4.52 -2.60 -0.39
CA ASN A 91 -4.91 -1.49 0.47
C ASN A 91 -5.01 -1.89 1.94
N THR A 92 -5.70 -3.01 2.24
CA THR A 92 -5.85 -3.52 3.60
C THR A 92 -4.52 -3.97 4.19
N PHE A 93 -3.66 -4.60 3.39
CA PHE A 93 -2.31 -4.95 3.82
C PHE A 93 -1.50 -3.71 4.22
N CYS A 94 -1.49 -2.66 3.39
CA CYS A 94 -0.83 -1.39 3.70
C CYS A 94 -1.40 -0.73 4.96
N PHE A 95 -2.72 -0.79 5.16
CA PHE A 95 -3.38 -0.25 6.35
C PHE A 95 -2.92 -0.97 7.62
N ILE A 96 -3.01 -2.30 7.65
CA ILE A 96 -2.62 -3.12 8.82
C ILE A 96 -1.13 -2.97 9.12
N ALA A 97 -0.28 -3.00 8.08
CA ALA A 97 1.16 -2.83 8.24
C ALA A 97 1.50 -1.42 8.78
N SER A 98 0.84 -0.36 8.29
CA SER A 98 1.02 1.01 8.78
C SER A 98 0.60 1.15 10.24
N LEU A 99 -0.54 0.58 10.62
CA LEU A 99 -0.98 0.54 12.02
C LEU A 99 0.03 -0.20 12.89
N SER A 100 0.58 -1.32 12.42
CA SER A 100 1.59 -2.08 13.16
C SER A 100 2.84 -1.24 13.43
N VAL A 101 3.31 -0.47 12.44
CA VAL A 101 4.42 0.49 12.62
C VAL A 101 4.07 1.53 13.68
N ILE A 102 2.88 2.15 13.59
CA ILE A 102 2.43 3.16 14.56
C ILE A 102 2.35 2.56 15.98
N PHE A 103 1.77 1.37 16.14
CA PHE A 103 1.70 0.69 17.43
C PHE A 103 3.09 0.46 18.03
N VAL A 104 4.06 -0.01 17.23
CA VAL A 104 5.45 -0.21 17.70
C VAL A 104 6.08 1.12 18.15
N LEU A 105 5.85 2.20 17.41
CA LEU A 105 6.39 3.52 17.75
C LEU A 105 5.71 4.12 19.00
N VAL A 106 4.41 3.94 19.15
CA VAL A 106 3.62 4.43 20.30
C VAL A 106 3.87 3.60 21.57
N SER A 107 4.23 2.32 21.44
CA SER A 107 4.47 1.41 22.57
C SER A 107 5.65 1.81 23.47
N GLY A 108 6.39 2.87 23.14
CA GLY A 108 7.49 3.37 23.96
C GLY A 108 8.67 2.39 24.07
N ILE A 109 8.68 1.34 23.24
CA ILE A 109 9.77 0.37 23.20
C ILE A 109 11.03 1.13 22.80
N PRO A 110 12.11 1.07 23.59
CA PRO A 110 13.33 1.81 23.29
C PRO A 110 13.89 1.32 21.95
N ILE A 111 13.74 2.15 20.91
CA ILE A 111 14.27 1.95 19.57
C ILE A 111 15.78 2.23 19.58
N ASN A 112 16.50 1.44 20.38
CA ASN A 112 17.94 1.55 20.55
C ASN A 112 18.69 0.43 19.81
N ASN A 113 17.96 -0.57 19.32
CA ASN A 113 18.53 -1.65 18.53
C ASN A 113 18.55 -1.29 17.05
N LYS A 114 19.74 -1.27 16.45
CA LYS A 114 19.94 -1.10 15.00
C LYS A 114 19.06 -2.05 14.17
N PHE A 115 18.79 -3.25 14.69
CA PHE A 115 17.91 -4.22 14.04
C PHE A 115 16.45 -3.76 13.96
N LEU A 116 15.92 -3.11 15.01
CA LEU A 116 14.52 -2.66 15.02
C LEU A 116 14.32 -1.51 14.01
N ILE A 117 15.27 -0.60 13.92
CA ILE A 117 15.25 0.52 12.95
C ILE A 117 15.34 -0.02 11.52
N TRP A 118 16.23 -1.00 11.30
CA TRP A 118 16.36 -1.65 10.02
C TRP A 118 15.09 -2.38 9.60
N LEU A 119 14.47 -3.13 10.52
CA LEU A 119 13.19 -3.80 10.31
C LEU A 119 12.06 -2.79 10.00
N LEU A 120 11.95 -1.71 10.78
CA LEU A 120 10.96 -0.64 10.53
C LEU A 120 11.17 -0.01 9.17
N SER A 121 12.41 0.23 8.75
CA SER A 121 12.74 0.75 7.43
C SER A 121 12.29 -0.20 6.32
N ILE A 122 12.53 -1.51 6.45
CA ILE A 122 12.07 -2.52 5.49
C ILE A 122 10.55 -2.54 5.39
N VAL A 123 9.87 -2.56 6.54
CA VAL A 123 8.40 -2.56 6.60
C VAL A 123 7.85 -1.31 5.91
N MET A 124 8.43 -0.14 6.16
CA MET A 124 8.03 1.10 5.47
C MET A 124 8.22 1.03 3.95
N SER A 125 9.33 0.47 3.46
CA SER A 125 9.55 0.28 2.02
C SER A 125 8.49 -0.65 1.40
N ILE A 126 8.11 -1.72 2.09
CA ILE A 126 7.06 -2.64 1.66
C ILE A 126 5.70 -1.93 1.62
N ILE A 127 5.38 -1.13 2.65
CA ILE A 127 4.14 -0.35 2.71
C ILE A 127 4.05 0.64 1.55
N LEU A 128 5.10 1.43 1.29
CA LEU A 128 5.11 2.40 0.18
C LEU A 128 4.91 1.71 -1.18
N SER A 129 5.55 0.56 -1.35
CA SER A 129 5.43 -0.23 -2.59
C SER A 129 4.02 -0.78 -2.78
N GLY A 130 3.41 -1.33 -1.72
CA GLY A 130 2.03 -1.80 -1.75
C GLY A 130 1.02 -0.66 -1.97
N LEU A 131 1.29 0.53 -1.43
CA LEU A 131 0.45 1.71 -1.65
C LEU A 131 0.54 2.17 -3.12
N ALA A 132 1.74 2.14 -3.71
CA ALA A 132 1.91 2.43 -5.12
C ALA A 132 1.13 1.42 -5.99
N LEU A 133 1.18 0.13 -5.67
CA LEU A 133 0.42 -0.91 -6.36
C LEU A 133 -1.11 -0.70 -6.22
N THR A 134 -1.57 -0.33 -5.03
CA THR A 134 -2.96 0.05 -4.76
C THR A 134 -3.40 1.20 -5.67
N TYR A 135 -2.56 2.22 -5.82
CA TYR A 135 -2.80 3.32 -6.75
C TYR A 135 -2.89 2.84 -8.21
N LEU A 136 -2.02 1.92 -8.65
CA LEU A 136 -2.07 1.40 -10.03
C LEU A 136 -3.38 0.68 -10.32
N PHE A 137 -3.85 -0.19 -9.41
CA PHE A 137 -5.13 -0.86 -9.58
C PHE A 137 -6.30 0.13 -9.58
N ALA A 138 -6.30 1.09 -8.66
CA ALA A 138 -7.34 2.12 -8.59
C ALA A 138 -7.41 2.96 -9.89
N ALA A 139 -6.27 3.46 -10.36
CA ALA A 139 -6.18 4.21 -11.60
C ALA A 139 -6.55 3.34 -12.81
N GLY A 140 -6.14 2.06 -12.78
CA GLY A 140 -6.53 1.02 -13.73
C GLY A 140 -8.03 0.95 -13.94
N MET A 141 -8.76 0.78 -12.85
CA MET A 141 -10.21 0.59 -12.88
C MET A 141 -11.00 1.86 -13.24
N VAL A 142 -10.46 3.06 -12.96
CA VAL A 142 -11.13 4.35 -13.22
C VAL A 142 -10.81 4.92 -14.61
N THR A 143 -9.78 4.40 -15.30
CA THR A 143 -9.34 4.91 -16.61
C THR A 143 -9.97 4.14 -17.77
N PRO A 144 -10.70 4.80 -18.70
CA PRO A 144 -11.36 4.13 -19.83
C PRO A 144 -10.41 3.43 -20.81
N ASN A 145 -10.82 2.26 -21.33
CA ASN A 145 -10.07 1.39 -22.26
C ASN A 145 -9.50 2.09 -23.51
N SER A 146 -10.15 3.14 -24.01
CA SER A 146 -9.67 3.91 -25.17
C SER A 146 -8.31 4.58 -24.94
N LEU A 147 -7.95 4.84 -23.67
CA LEU A 147 -6.64 5.35 -23.27
C LEU A 147 -5.57 4.26 -23.16
N TRP A 148 -5.96 2.99 -23.18
CA TRP A 148 -5.06 1.84 -23.10
C TRP A 148 -4.67 1.32 -24.50
N ASP A 149 -5.64 1.22 -25.40
CA ASP A 149 -5.49 0.63 -26.74
C ASP A 149 -4.82 1.54 -27.78
N THR A 150 -4.50 2.79 -27.42
CA THR A 150 -3.68 3.63 -28.29
C THR A 150 -2.26 3.05 -28.34
N PRO A 151 -1.73 2.69 -29.53
CA PRO A 151 -0.37 2.14 -29.68
C PRO A 151 0.64 3.25 -29.36
N GLY A 152 0.91 3.43 -28.06
CA GLY A 152 1.59 4.62 -27.53
C GLY A 152 1.14 5.05 -26.13
N SER A 153 0.17 4.37 -25.49
CA SER A 153 -0.23 4.68 -24.12
C SER A 153 0.93 4.42 -23.14
N GLY A 154 1.71 5.48 -22.87
CA GLY A 154 2.83 5.46 -21.94
C GLY A 154 2.41 4.99 -20.55
N PHE A 155 1.13 5.16 -20.21
CA PHE A 155 0.54 4.74 -18.94
C PHE A 155 0.65 3.23 -18.72
N GLY A 156 0.15 2.38 -19.62
CA GLY A 156 0.19 0.92 -19.44
C GLY A 156 1.62 0.37 -19.36
N LYS A 157 2.54 0.87 -20.20
CA LYS A 157 3.96 0.50 -20.15
C LYS A 157 4.64 0.99 -18.86
N ALA A 158 4.33 2.19 -18.39
CA ALA A 158 4.84 2.72 -17.14
C ALA A 158 4.36 1.87 -15.95
N LEU A 159 3.10 1.43 -15.93
CA LEU A 159 2.56 0.55 -14.89
C LEU A 159 3.29 -0.81 -14.87
N ILE A 160 3.46 -1.46 -16.02
CA ILE A 160 4.18 -2.74 -16.12
C ILE A 160 5.64 -2.58 -15.66
N SER A 161 6.31 -1.53 -16.12
CA SER A 161 7.68 -1.21 -15.69
C SER A 161 7.76 -0.99 -14.19
N TRP A 162 6.78 -0.28 -13.61
CA TRP A 162 6.73 -0.02 -12.16
C TRP A 162 6.52 -1.29 -11.35
N VAL A 163 5.59 -2.16 -11.76
CA VAL A 163 5.34 -3.46 -11.12
C VAL A 163 6.60 -4.32 -11.13
N LEU A 164 7.32 -4.38 -12.26
CA LEU A 164 8.57 -5.12 -12.36
C LEU A 164 9.63 -4.60 -11.38
N VAL A 165 9.80 -3.27 -11.30
CA VAL A 165 10.75 -2.64 -10.37
C VAL A 165 10.39 -2.94 -8.93
N VAL A 166 9.11 -2.81 -8.55
CA VAL A 166 8.63 -3.12 -7.20
C VAL A 166 8.86 -4.59 -6.84
N LEU A 167 8.59 -5.51 -7.77
CA LEU A 167 8.79 -6.94 -7.57
C LEU A 167 10.27 -7.28 -7.38
N ILE A 168 11.17 -6.64 -8.13
CA ILE A 168 12.63 -6.77 -7.94
C ILE A 168 13.05 -6.25 -6.57
N VAL A 169 12.58 -5.07 -6.16
CA VAL A 169 12.88 -4.49 -4.83
C VAL A 169 12.39 -5.41 -3.71
N TYR A 170 11.19 -6.00 -3.85
CA TYR A 170 10.64 -6.94 -2.89
C TYR A 170 11.50 -8.20 -2.75
N ILE A 171 11.97 -8.77 -3.87
CA ILE A 171 12.89 -9.92 -3.86
C ILE A 171 14.21 -9.55 -3.17
N ILE A 172 14.77 -8.37 -3.47
CA ILE A 172 16.01 -7.90 -2.82
C ILE A 172 15.83 -7.77 -1.30
N VAL A 173 14.73 -7.16 -0.87
CA VAL A 173 14.41 -6.98 0.56
C VAL A 173 14.22 -8.33 1.26
N LEU A 174 13.51 -9.27 0.63
CA LEU A 174 13.36 -10.64 1.15
C LEU A 174 14.71 -11.34 1.27
N VAL A 175 15.56 -11.28 0.24
CA VAL A 175 16.90 -11.89 0.26
C VAL A 175 17.76 -11.26 1.36
N CYS A 176 17.77 -9.94 1.49
CA CYS A 176 18.49 -9.24 2.55
C CYS A 176 17.99 -9.64 3.95
N ALA A 177 16.67 -9.72 4.14
CA ALA A 177 16.04 -10.23 5.37
C ALA A 177 16.48 -11.67 5.69
N CYS A 178 16.43 -12.56 4.70
CA CYS A 178 16.87 -13.95 4.86
C CYS A 178 18.37 -14.05 5.21
N VAL A 179 19.23 -13.23 4.58
CA VAL A 179 20.67 -13.21 4.86
C VAL A 179 20.96 -12.72 6.28
N GLU A 180 20.28 -11.68 6.74
CA GLU A 180 20.46 -11.18 8.12
C GLU A 180 19.91 -12.15 9.17
N CYS A 181 18.77 -12.79 8.90
CA CYS A 181 18.25 -13.86 9.74
C CYS A 181 19.22 -15.05 9.80
N ALA A 182 19.76 -15.49 8.65
CA ALA A 182 20.72 -16.59 8.58
C ALA A 182 22.02 -16.28 9.34
N LYS A 183 22.54 -15.04 9.22
CA LYS A 183 23.72 -14.60 9.97
C LYS A 183 23.51 -14.64 11.48
N LYS A 184 22.30 -14.35 11.96
CA LYS A 184 21.96 -14.41 13.39
C LYS A 184 21.64 -15.81 13.88
N CYS A 185 21.15 -16.71 13.03
CA CYS A 185 20.95 -18.11 13.39
C CYS A 185 22.25 -18.92 13.42
N CYS A 186 23.30 -18.47 12.72
CA CYS A 186 24.60 -19.14 12.65
C CYS A 186 25.68 -18.53 13.58
N SER A 187 25.38 -17.47 14.33
CA SER A 187 26.26 -16.87 15.34
C SER A 187 25.77 -17.15 16.74
#